data_AF-A0A8T4II39-F1
#
_entry.id   AF-A0A8T4II39-F1
#
_cell.length_a   1.000
_cell.length_b   1.000
_cell.length_c   1.000
_cell.angle_alpha   90.00
_cell.angle_beta   90.00
_cell.angle_gamma   90.00
#
_symmetry.space_group_name_H-M   'P 1'
#
loop_
_entity.id
_entity.type
_entity.pdbx_description
1 polymer ?
#
loop_
_entity_poly.entity_id
_entity_poly.type
_entity_poly.pdbx_seq_one_letter_code
_entity_poly.pdbx_strand_id
1 'polypeptide(L)' 'MARPFDSNDRTGAFDYSDFAQEFLRRNAAYRQQYARIASESGFDPQSTACRQMARSWGLEFPD' A
#
# COMPACT_ATOMS: atom_id res chain seq x y z
N MET A 1 30.68 15.12 -28.06
CA MET A 1 29.92 14.33 -27.06
C MET A 1 29.14 15.29 -26.17
N ALA A 2 27.81 15.21 -26.14
CA ALA A 2 26.93 15.60 -25.04
C ALA A 2 25.49 15.28 -25.49
N ARG A 3 24.87 14.23 -24.96
CA ARG A 3 23.43 14.00 -25.15
C ARG A 3 22.69 14.97 -24.21
N PRO A 4 21.68 15.72 -24.67
CA PRO A 4 20.90 16.58 -23.80
C PRO A 4 20.14 15.68 -22.83
N PHE A 5 20.10 16.09 -21.55
CA PHE A 5 19.42 15.39 -20.48
C PHE A 5 18.00 15.01 -20.91
N ASP A 6 17.76 13.72 -21.10
CA ASP A 6 16.46 13.15 -21.36
C ASP A 6 15.60 13.45 -20.13
N SER A 7 14.71 14.44 -20.25
CA SER A 7 13.85 14.89 -19.15
C SER A 7 12.74 13.86 -18.82
N ASN A 8 12.75 12.72 -19.51
CA ASN A 8 11.77 11.65 -19.41
C ASN A 8 12.07 10.65 -18.29
N ASP A 9 13.23 10.73 -17.63
CA ASP A 9 13.66 9.78 -16.59
C ASP A 9 13.22 10.17 -15.16
N ARG A 10 12.59 11.34 -14.98
CA ARG A 10 12.21 11.84 -13.64
C ARG A 10 10.87 11.34 -13.12
N THR A 11 10.04 10.74 -13.96
CA THR A 11 8.73 10.22 -13.56
C THR A 11 8.72 8.71 -13.30
N GLY A 12 9.79 7.98 -13.66
CA GLY A 12 9.90 6.54 -13.45
C GLY A 12 10.11 6.11 -11.98
N ALA A 13 10.46 7.05 -11.10
CA ALA A 13 10.74 6.81 -9.68
C ALA A 13 9.62 7.24 -8.72
N PHE A 14 8.51 7.78 -9.23
CA PHE A 14 7.32 7.96 -8.39
C PHE A 14 6.59 6.63 -8.34
N ASP A 15 6.96 5.81 -7.36
CA ASP A 15 6.20 4.62 -7.00
C ASP A 15 4.82 5.08 -6.49
N TYR A 16 3.85 5.19 -7.39
CA TYR A 16 2.48 5.63 -7.09
C TYR A 16 1.82 4.83 -5.96
N SER A 17 2.36 3.64 -5.67
CA SER A 17 2.02 2.79 -4.53
C SER A 17 2.16 3.52 -3.20
N ASP A 18 3.22 4.33 -3.02
CA ASP A 18 3.45 5.06 -1.77
C ASP A 18 2.39 6.13 -1.54
N PHE A 19 1.89 6.75 -2.61
CA PHE A 19 0.85 7.79 -2.50
C PHE A 19 -0.48 7.20 -1.99
N ALA A 20 -0.89 6.05 -2.51
CA ALA A 20 -2.08 5.34 -2.02
C ALA A 20 -1.90 4.88 -0.56
N GLN A 21 -0.70 4.41 -0.21
CA GLN A 21 -0.38 4.01 1.16
C GLN A 21 -0.41 5.18 2.15
N GLU A 22 -0.05 6.39 1.73
CA GLU A 22 -0.14 7.57 2.60
C GLU A 22 -1.58 7.90 3.02
N PHE A 23 -2.58 7.68 2.16
CA PHE A 23 -3.99 7.83 2.55
C PHE A 23 -4.39 6.81 3.61
N LEU A 24 -3.95 5.56 3.46
CA LEU A 24 -4.22 4.49 4.41
C LEU A 24 -3.55 4.78 5.76
N ARG A 25 -2.29 5.24 5.75
CA ARG A 25 -1.55 5.64 6.96
C ARG A 25 -2.23 6.77 7.73
N ARG A 26 -2.90 7.69 7.04
CA ARG A 26 -3.61 8.82 7.66
C ARG A 26 -5.05 8.49 8.03
N ASN A 27 -5.62 7.40 7.51
CA ASN A 27 -7.00 7.00 7.78
C ASN A 27 -7.13 6.27 9.15
N ALA A 28 -7.87 6.88 10.07
CA ALA A 28 -8.07 6.32 11.42
C ALA A 28 -8.84 4.99 11.42
N ALA A 29 -9.81 4.81 10.52
CA ALA A 29 -10.59 3.58 10.43
C ALA A 29 -9.73 2.42 9.91
N TYR A 30 -8.91 2.67 8.88
CA TYR A 30 -7.94 1.68 8.40
C TYR A 30 -6.98 1.25 9.52
N ARG A 31 -6.42 2.23 10.26
CA ARG A 31 -5.52 1.95 11.37
C ARG A 31 -6.16 1.12 12.48
N GLN A 32 -7.41 1.40 12.82
CA GLN A 32 -8.14 0.63 13.84
C GLN A 32 -8.40 -0.81 13.38
N GLN A 33 -8.81 -0.99 12.13
CA GLN A 33 -9.03 -2.33 11.57
C GLN A 33 -7.73 -3.13 11.47
N TYR A 34 -6.65 -2.50 11.00
CA TYR A 34 -5.33 -3.11 10.95
C TYR A 34 -4.84 -3.52 12.33
N ALA A 35 -4.94 -2.63 13.33
CA ALA A 35 -4.54 -2.92 14.70
C ALA A 35 -5.34 -4.07 15.32
N ARG A 36 -6.65 -4.12 15.03
CA ARG A 36 -7.53 -5.20 15.48
C ARG A 36 -7.09 -6.55 14.93
N ILE A 37 -6.89 -6.66 13.61
CA ILE A 37 -6.44 -7.91 12.97
C ILE A 37 -5.06 -8.33 13.50
N ALA A 38 -4.12 -7.38 13.60
CA ALA A 38 -2.79 -7.65 14.12
C ALA A 38 -2.82 -8.16 15.58
N SER A 39 -3.77 -7.68 16.40
CA SER A 39 -3.92 -8.12 17.78
C SER A 39 -4.64 -9.46 17.96
N GLU A 40 -5.61 -9.78 17.09
CA GLU A 40 -6.45 -10.98 17.23
C GLU A 40 -5.76 -12.26 16.72
N SER A 41 -4.90 -12.16 15.71
CA SER A 41 -4.36 -13.34 15.00
C SER A 41 -2.86 -13.28 14.73
N GLY A 42 -2.20 -12.16 15.04
CA GLY A 42 -0.96 -11.79 14.38
C GLY A 42 -1.24 -11.36 12.94
N PHE A 43 -0.46 -10.41 12.43
CA PHE A 43 -0.64 -9.98 11.04
C PHE A 43 -0.17 -11.09 10.09
N ASP A 44 -1.12 -11.77 9.45
CA ASP A 44 -0.87 -12.72 8.36
C ASP A 44 -1.55 -12.20 7.07
N PRO A 45 -0.77 -11.75 6.06
CA PRO A 45 -1.30 -11.29 4.77
C PRO A 45 -2.13 -12.35 4.05
N GLN A 46 -1.87 -13.63 4.30
CA GLN A 46 -2.53 -14.76 3.65
C GLN A 46 -3.82 -15.15 4.36
N SER A 47 -4.03 -14.66 5.59
CA SER A 47 -5.25 -14.94 6.34
C SER A 47 -6.49 -14.38 5.63
N THR A 48 -7.60 -15.09 5.78
CA THR A 48 -8.89 -14.67 5.20
C THR A 48 -9.31 -13.30 5.73
N ALA A 49 -9.08 -13.01 7.01
CA ALA A 49 -9.40 -11.72 7.62
C ALA A 49 -8.60 -10.57 7.00
N CYS A 50 -7.29 -10.76 6.78
CA CYS A 50 -6.44 -9.73 6.19
C CYS A 50 -6.81 -9.47 4.72
N ARG A 51 -7.04 -10.54 3.93
CA ARG A 51 -7.50 -10.42 2.53
C ARG A 51 -8.88 -9.75 2.41
N GLN A 52 -9.81 -10.03 3.32
CA GLN A 52 -11.13 -9.38 3.34
C GLN A 52 -11.03 -7.90 3.68
N MET A 53 -10.22 -7.54 4.69
CA MET A 53 -9.95 -6.14 5.02
C MET A 53 -9.32 -5.42 3.82
N ALA A 54 -8.27 -5.99 3.22
CA ALA A 54 -7.58 -5.41 2.08
C ALA A 54 -8.53 -5.06 0.93
N ARG A 55 -9.41 -6.00 0.55
CA ARG A 55 -10.42 -5.79 -0.50
C ARG A 55 -11.37 -4.62 -0.19
N SER A 56 -11.76 -4.41 1.07
CA SER A 56 -12.61 -3.27 1.45
C SER A 56 -11.92 -1.91 1.31
N TRP A 57 -10.58 -1.89 1.29
CA TRP A 57 -9.75 -0.70 1.09
C TRP A 57 -9.20 -0.57 -0.34
N GLY A 58 -9.60 -1.45 -1.26
CA GLY A 58 -9.07 -1.48 -2.62
C GLY A 58 -7.63 -1.97 -2.72
N LEU A 59 -7.13 -2.66 -1.69
CA LEU A 59 -5.80 -3.28 -1.66
C LEU A 59 -5.85 -4.69 -2.24
N GLU A 60 -4.81 -5.03 -2.99
CA GLU A 60 -4.56 -6.37 -3.50
C GLU A 60 -3.17 -6.82 -3.07
N PHE A 61 -3.05 -8.05 -2.57
CA PHE A 61 -1.76 -8.67 -2.27
C PHE A 61 -1.48 -9.73 -3.34
N PRO A 62 -0.27 -9.76 -3.91
CA PRO A 62 0.12 -10.82 -4.83
C PRO A 62 0.09 -12.17 -4.10
N ASP A 63 -0.31 -13.21 -4.84
CA ASP A 63 -0.34 -14.60 -4.36
C ASP A 63 1.08 -15.20 -4.23
#